data_AF-A0A842T9P8-F1
#
_entry.id   AF-A0A842T9P8-F1
#
_cell.length_a   1.000
_cell.length_b   1.000
_cell.length_c   1.000
_cell.angle_alpha   90.00
_cell.angle_beta   90.00
_cell.angle_gamma   90.00
#
_symmetry.space_group_name_H-M   'P 1'
#
loop_
_entity.id
_entity.type
_entity.pdbx_description
1 polymer ?
#
loop_
_entity_poly.entity_id
_entity_poly.type
_entity_poly.pdbx_seq_one_letter_code
_entity_poly.pdbx_strand_id
1 'polypeptide(L)'
;MESGEKDIRNNKTLQDLVIFNDISTEVKDIEAISKTSEDIDQENQIKLFTELIPHMGKYRYSSRLHNESNAPIKEVKIKIQYPSFLKLTRTIPPTISHVGNKKEEDVSEQIKIEFDELNENEKKEVVLYFNPSDSLEQEEIKSFAAFINKDDYARVINSEPLQIGLKEISIQPKIIPSAQISDFVKNPEIRKAIKSIGLGLEKSLDYEFLFNRLEVVLRAKGFQFIAKDKEKHILWYYGTELESDSDLLVVGQEKNHKLEWIVTCKDPELIIAVITTLMHELKENLLRMGIINSQEQIHDLDCKACGYVLPKFPEKGKLVICAKCGVEQIVW
;
A
#
# COMPACT_ATOMS: atom_id res chain seq x y z
N MET A 1 -68.02 4.20 35.34
CA MET A 1 -67.06 3.56 36.27
C MET A 1 -67.18 2.06 36.06
N GLU A 2 -66.03 1.38 35.96
CA GLU A 2 -65.81 -0.07 35.86
C GLU A 2 -66.25 -0.71 34.52
N SER A 3 -65.39 -1.12 33.57
CA SER A 3 -64.20 -2.02 33.54
C SER A 3 -64.49 -3.51 33.79
N GLY A 4 -64.13 -4.35 32.82
CA GLY A 4 -64.04 -5.81 32.93
C GLY A 4 -64.52 -6.52 31.65
N GLU A 5 -63.69 -6.65 30.62
CA GLU A 5 -62.86 -7.83 30.30
C GLU A 5 -63.63 -9.14 30.01
N LYS A 6 -63.42 -9.68 28.80
CA LYS A 6 -62.94 -11.06 28.63
C LYS A 6 -62.42 -11.32 27.21
N ASP A 7 -61.10 -11.38 27.13
CA ASP A 7 -60.32 -12.01 26.06
C ASP A 7 -60.59 -13.52 25.96
N ILE A 8 -60.67 -14.02 24.73
CA ILE A 8 -60.52 -15.45 24.41
C ILE A 8 -59.45 -15.62 23.34
N ARG A 9 -58.25 -15.95 23.82
CA ARG A 9 -57.28 -16.95 23.35
C ARG A 9 -57.25 -17.37 21.86
N ASN A 10 -56.04 -17.19 21.33
CA ASN A 10 -55.17 -18.18 20.68
C ASN A 10 -55.36 -18.60 19.20
N ASN A 11 -54.29 -18.28 18.47
CA ASN A 11 -53.42 -19.15 17.68
C ASN A 11 -53.68 -19.37 16.17
N LYS A 12 -52.59 -19.08 15.45
CA LYS A 12 -51.95 -19.84 14.37
C LYS A 12 -52.27 -19.51 12.90
N THR A 13 -51.28 -18.84 12.31
CA THR A 13 -50.52 -19.20 11.09
C THR A 13 -51.14 -19.11 9.69
N LEU A 14 -50.26 -18.60 8.81
CA LEU A 14 -50.06 -18.90 7.38
C LEU A 14 -50.84 -18.05 6.37
N GLN A 15 -50.05 -17.22 5.68
CA GLN A 15 -50.00 -17.04 4.22
C GLN A 15 -51.34 -17.15 3.49
N ASP A 16 -51.84 -16.02 3.01
CA ASP A 16 -52.64 -16.02 1.79
C ASP A 16 -52.17 -14.93 0.83
N LEU A 17 -52.00 -15.41 -0.39
CA LEU A 17 -51.37 -14.82 -1.55
C LEU A 17 -52.12 -13.59 -2.07
N VAL A 18 -51.36 -12.61 -2.57
CA VAL A 18 -51.88 -11.52 -3.38
C VAL A 18 -52.35 -12.07 -4.72
N ILE A 19 -53.65 -11.90 -4.98
CA ILE A 19 -54.33 -12.26 -6.22
C ILE A 19 -53.93 -11.25 -7.31
N PHE A 20 -53.31 -11.72 -8.39
CA PHE A 20 -53.19 -10.96 -9.63
C PHE A 20 -54.49 -11.07 -10.41
N ASN A 21 -55.15 -9.94 -10.65
CA ASN A 21 -56.17 -9.81 -11.67
C ASN A 21 -55.65 -8.86 -12.75
N ASP A 22 -55.39 -9.43 -13.92
CA ASP A 22 -55.24 -8.72 -15.18
C ASP A 22 -56.56 -8.02 -15.53
N ILE A 23 -56.52 -6.70 -15.71
CA ILE A 23 -57.48 -5.98 -16.53
C ILE A 23 -56.69 -5.04 -17.44
N SER A 24 -56.64 -5.44 -18.71
CA SER A 24 -56.25 -4.61 -19.83
C SER A 24 -57.29 -3.51 -20.07
N THR A 25 -56.85 -2.25 -20.20
CA THR A 25 -57.50 -1.30 -21.11
C THR A 25 -56.54 -0.17 -21.50
N GLU A 26 -56.71 0.28 -22.74
CA GLU A 26 -55.72 0.92 -23.60
C GLU A 26 -55.39 2.39 -23.29
N VAL A 27 -54.11 2.68 -23.51
CA VAL A 27 -53.44 3.90 -24.00
C VAL A 27 -54.33 5.11 -24.34
N LYS A 28 -54.06 6.25 -23.68
CA LYS A 28 -54.13 7.59 -24.29
C LYS A 28 -52.93 8.45 -23.87
N ASP A 29 -52.26 8.95 -24.91
CA ASP A 29 -51.41 10.14 -25.02
C ASP A 29 -50.06 10.16 -24.30
N ILE A 30 -49.06 9.73 -25.07
CA ILE A 30 -47.63 10.03 -24.96
C ILE A 30 -47.42 11.52 -25.31
N GLU A 31 -46.42 12.13 -24.68
CA GLU A 31 -45.87 13.50 -24.90
C GLU A 31 -46.27 14.59 -23.90
N ALA A 32 -45.87 14.40 -22.64
CA ALA A 32 -45.12 15.41 -21.89
C ALA A 32 -44.23 14.76 -20.82
N ILE A 33 -43.48 13.72 -21.21
CA ILE A 33 -42.34 13.23 -20.45
C ILE A 33 -41.15 14.11 -20.86
N SER A 34 -40.88 15.18 -20.12
CA SER A 34 -39.51 15.66 -19.97
C SER A 34 -39.39 16.45 -18.67
N LYS A 35 -38.46 16.00 -17.81
CA LYS A 35 -38.17 16.45 -16.44
C LYS A 35 -38.98 15.80 -15.30
N THR A 36 -39.18 14.49 -15.38
CA THR A 36 -38.85 13.68 -14.19
C THR A 36 -37.33 13.64 -14.14
N SER A 37 -36.70 14.35 -13.21
CA SER A 37 -35.42 13.87 -12.71
C SER A 37 -35.71 12.44 -12.28
N GLU A 38 -35.12 11.46 -12.95
CA GLU A 38 -35.04 10.14 -12.36
C GLU A 38 -34.56 10.36 -10.92
N ASP A 39 -35.36 9.90 -9.97
CA ASP A 39 -35.05 9.92 -8.55
C ASP A 39 -33.91 8.93 -8.39
N ILE A 40 -32.71 9.34 -8.80
CA ILE A 40 -31.51 8.53 -8.73
C ILE A 40 -31.28 8.34 -7.24
N ASP A 41 -31.48 7.10 -6.78
CA ASP A 41 -31.18 6.70 -5.42
C ASP A 41 -29.78 7.21 -5.06
N GLN A 42 -29.67 7.91 -3.91
CA GLN A 42 -28.42 8.50 -3.43
C GLN A 42 -27.28 7.47 -3.45
N GLU A 43 -27.63 6.20 -3.23
CA GLU A 43 -26.72 5.06 -3.24
C GLU A 43 -25.96 4.91 -4.57
N ASN A 44 -26.64 5.12 -5.70
CA ASN A 44 -26.03 5.07 -7.03
C ASN A 44 -25.08 6.25 -7.30
N GLN A 45 -25.11 7.26 -6.44
CA GLN A 45 -24.25 8.45 -6.49
C GLN A 45 -23.11 8.38 -5.47
N ILE A 46 -23.08 7.38 -4.59
CA ILE A 46 -21.93 7.14 -3.72
C ILE A 46 -21.01 6.13 -4.42
N LYS A 47 -19.75 6.50 -4.64
CA LYS A 47 -18.78 5.66 -5.37
C LYS A 47 -17.52 5.42 -4.55
N LEU A 48 -17.07 4.17 -4.54
CA LEU A 48 -15.79 3.77 -3.94
C LEU A 48 -14.80 3.42 -5.04
N PHE A 49 -13.75 4.23 -5.17
CA PHE A 49 -12.67 4.00 -6.13
C PHE A 49 -11.44 3.48 -5.40
N THR A 50 -10.84 2.41 -5.93
CA THR A 50 -9.61 1.84 -5.40
C THR A 50 -8.53 1.75 -6.47
N GLU A 51 -7.29 1.95 -6.06
CA GLU A 51 -6.12 1.89 -6.94
C GLU A 51 -4.93 1.34 -6.15
N LEU A 52 -4.17 0.44 -6.78
CA LEU A 52 -2.90 -0.08 -6.26
C LEU A 52 -1.84 0.14 -7.32
N ILE A 53 -0.82 0.95 -7.01
CA ILE A 53 0.26 1.24 -7.95
C ILE A 53 1.64 1.15 -7.30
N PRO A 54 2.68 0.75 -8.05
CA PRO A 54 4.06 0.95 -7.64
C PRO A 54 4.39 2.42 -7.41
N HIS A 55 5.11 2.71 -6.33
CA HIS A 55 5.51 4.05 -5.94
C HIS A 55 6.83 4.06 -5.18
N MET A 56 7.90 4.52 -5.82
CA MET A 56 9.23 4.72 -5.21
C MET A 56 9.77 3.47 -4.48
N GLY A 57 9.62 2.27 -5.06
CA GLY A 57 10.10 1.01 -4.45
C GLY A 57 9.17 0.48 -3.36
N LYS A 58 7.90 0.93 -3.35
CA LYS A 58 6.82 0.50 -2.45
C LYS A 58 5.53 0.34 -3.24
N TYR A 59 4.50 -0.23 -2.64
CA TYR A 59 3.14 -0.12 -3.18
C TYR A 59 2.39 1.04 -2.52
N ARG A 60 1.66 1.80 -3.32
CA ARG A 60 0.70 2.82 -2.87
C ARG A 60 -0.70 2.30 -3.17
N TYR A 61 -1.48 2.06 -2.13
CA TYR A 61 -2.91 1.78 -2.23
C TYR A 61 -3.71 3.04 -1.91
N SER A 62 -4.74 3.31 -2.70
CA SER A 62 -5.63 4.43 -2.54
C SER A 62 -7.06 3.94 -2.48
N SER A 63 -7.83 4.39 -1.49
CA SER A 63 -9.26 4.13 -1.33
C SER A 63 -9.97 5.47 -1.22
N ARG A 64 -10.85 5.76 -2.19
CA ARG A 64 -11.45 7.07 -2.36
C ARG A 64 -12.97 6.96 -2.42
N LEU A 65 -13.64 7.50 -1.40
CA LEU A 65 -15.10 7.55 -1.34
C LEU A 65 -15.58 8.89 -1.85
N HIS A 66 -16.45 8.87 -2.85
CA HIS A 66 -17.05 10.05 -3.46
C HIS A 66 -18.55 10.06 -3.15
N ASN A 67 -19.02 11.17 -2.61
CA ASN A 67 -20.44 11.46 -2.54
C ASN A 67 -20.79 12.39 -3.72
N GLU A 68 -21.30 11.85 -4.82
CA GLU A 68 -21.73 12.64 -5.98
C GLU A 68 -23.20 13.08 -5.86
N SER A 69 -23.81 12.88 -4.70
CA SER A 69 -25.18 13.30 -4.43
C SER A 69 -25.27 14.72 -3.89
N ASN A 70 -26.49 15.26 -3.94
CA ASN A 70 -26.86 16.55 -3.35
C ASN A 70 -27.35 16.41 -1.89
N ALA A 71 -26.94 15.35 -1.19
CA ALA A 71 -27.22 15.19 0.24
C ALA A 71 -25.99 14.58 0.94
N PRO A 72 -25.71 14.94 2.20
CA PRO A 72 -24.61 14.33 2.94
C PRO A 72 -24.89 12.85 3.26
N ILE A 73 -23.83 12.10 3.56
CA ILE A 73 -23.90 10.78 4.19
C ILE A 73 -23.21 10.81 5.55
N LYS A 74 -23.71 10.04 6.51
CA LYS A 74 -23.25 10.06 7.91
C LYS A 74 -22.60 8.75 8.33
N GLU A 75 -21.90 8.79 9.45
CA GLU A 75 -21.27 7.63 10.11
C GLU A 75 -20.45 6.77 9.16
N VAL A 76 -19.59 7.42 8.38
CA VAL A 76 -18.85 6.75 7.32
C VAL A 76 -17.69 5.96 7.90
N LYS A 77 -17.59 4.70 7.52
CA LYS A 77 -16.54 3.77 7.94
C LYS A 77 -15.88 3.14 6.73
N ILE A 78 -14.59 3.39 6.55
CA ILE A 78 -13.78 2.73 5.53
C ILE A 78 -12.94 1.64 6.19
N LYS A 79 -13.13 0.40 5.75
CA LYS A 79 -12.29 -0.75 6.11
C LYS A 79 -11.42 -1.13 4.92
N ILE A 80 -10.12 -1.28 5.13
CA ILE A 80 -9.18 -1.79 4.13
C ILE A 80 -8.60 -3.09 4.65
N GLN A 81 -8.72 -4.16 3.86
CA GLN A 81 -8.15 -5.48 4.14
C GLN A 81 -6.99 -5.73 3.17
N TYR A 82 -5.85 -6.15 3.69
CA TYR A 82 -4.63 -6.37 2.91
C TYR A 82 -3.84 -7.57 3.46
N PRO A 83 -3.03 -8.23 2.62
CA PRO A 83 -2.29 -9.43 3.01
C PRO A 83 -1.17 -9.13 4.00
N SER A 84 -0.84 -10.11 4.85
CA SER A 84 0.16 -9.98 5.91
C SER A 84 1.60 -9.75 5.41
N PHE A 85 1.89 -10.16 4.17
CA PHE A 85 3.21 -9.88 3.57
C PHE A 85 3.41 -8.39 3.26
N LEU A 86 2.35 -7.57 3.25
CA LEU A 86 2.44 -6.12 3.06
C LEU A 86 2.60 -5.39 4.39
N LYS A 87 3.84 -5.07 4.74
CA LYS A 87 4.13 -4.22 5.90
C LYS A 87 3.75 -2.79 5.61
N LEU A 88 2.72 -2.29 6.29
CA LEU A 88 2.37 -0.87 6.22
C LEU A 88 3.49 0.01 6.78
N THR A 89 3.86 1.05 6.05
CA THR A 89 4.89 2.02 6.45
C THR A 89 4.41 3.46 6.59
N ARG A 90 3.29 3.82 5.95
CA ARG A 90 2.73 5.18 6.04
C ARG A 90 1.25 5.18 5.67
N THR A 91 0.53 6.08 6.30
CA THR A 91 -0.87 6.41 6.01
C THR A 91 -1.07 7.89 5.71
N ILE A 92 -2.07 8.20 4.89
CA ILE A 92 -2.61 9.54 4.70
C ILE A 92 -4.13 9.42 4.77
N PRO A 93 -4.82 10.10 5.71
CA PRO A 93 -4.25 10.89 6.82
C PRO A 93 -3.45 10.03 7.82
N PRO A 94 -2.58 10.61 8.66
CA PRO A 94 -1.72 9.85 9.58
C PRO A 94 -2.46 9.30 10.82
N THR A 95 -3.68 9.75 11.09
CA THR A 95 -4.45 9.47 12.32
C THR A 95 -5.28 8.19 12.28
N ILE A 96 -4.79 7.16 11.57
CA ILE A 96 -5.56 5.94 11.32
C ILE A 96 -5.36 4.93 12.44
N SER A 97 -6.45 4.36 12.96
CA SER A 97 -6.41 3.32 13.97
C SER A 97 -6.20 1.94 13.33
N HIS A 98 -5.11 1.28 13.73
CA HIS A 98 -4.85 -0.11 13.38
C HIS A 98 -5.66 -1.03 14.28
N VAL A 99 -6.50 -1.88 13.70
CA VAL A 99 -7.20 -2.94 14.42
C VAL A 99 -6.59 -4.27 13.98
N GLY A 100 -5.44 -4.62 14.57
CA GLY A 100 -4.88 -5.95 14.39
C GLY A 100 -5.84 -6.99 14.95
N ASN A 101 -6.51 -7.75 14.09
CA ASN A 101 -7.26 -8.93 14.51
C ASN A 101 -6.23 -9.99 14.91
N LYS A 102 -5.86 -10.06 16.20
CA LYS A 102 -5.10 -11.18 16.76
C LYS A 102 -6.01 -12.39 16.99
N LYS A 103 -6.79 -12.80 15.98
CA LYS A 103 -7.35 -14.15 15.96
C LYS A 103 -6.41 -14.98 15.10
N GLU A 104 -5.90 -16.06 15.66
CA GLU A 104 -4.83 -16.92 15.11
C GLU A 104 -5.16 -17.59 13.75
N GLU A 105 -6.28 -17.23 13.10
CA GLU A 105 -6.77 -17.82 11.84
C GLU A 105 -6.97 -16.79 10.70
N ASP A 106 -6.83 -15.49 10.93
CA ASP A 106 -6.96 -14.47 9.86
C ASP A 106 -5.60 -14.17 9.22
N VAL A 107 -5.42 -14.57 7.95
CA VAL A 107 -4.19 -14.35 7.14
C VAL A 107 -4.03 -12.87 6.71
N SER A 108 -5.08 -12.06 6.86
CA SER A 108 -5.14 -10.68 6.39
C SER A 108 -5.15 -9.65 7.51
N GLU A 109 -4.35 -8.58 7.35
CA GLU A 109 -4.41 -7.40 8.19
C GLU A 109 -5.57 -6.47 7.80
N GLN A 110 -5.98 -5.60 8.72
CA GLN A 110 -7.04 -4.62 8.47
C GLN A 110 -6.79 -3.27 9.11
N ILE A 111 -7.29 -2.24 8.43
CA ILE A 111 -7.34 -0.86 8.89
C ILE A 111 -8.79 -0.39 8.86
N LYS A 112 -9.18 0.38 9.89
CA LYS A 112 -10.51 0.99 9.97
C LYS A 112 -10.37 2.50 10.17
N ILE A 113 -11.18 3.25 9.45
CA ILE A 113 -11.17 4.70 9.45
C ILE A 113 -12.61 5.15 9.53
N GLU A 114 -12.89 6.04 10.47
CA GLU A 114 -14.23 6.53 10.72
C GLU A 114 -14.23 8.05 10.63
N PHE A 115 -15.28 8.61 10.04
CA PHE A 115 -15.56 10.03 10.02
C PHE A 115 -17.06 10.28 10.08
N ASP A 116 -17.45 11.37 10.74
CA ASP A 116 -18.85 11.61 11.11
C ASP A 116 -19.74 11.86 9.89
N GLU A 117 -19.23 12.59 8.89
CA GLU A 117 -20.02 13.03 7.74
C GLU A 117 -19.15 13.19 6.48
N LEU A 118 -19.75 12.92 5.31
CA LEU A 118 -19.24 13.31 4.00
C LEU A 118 -20.28 14.19 3.31
N ASN A 119 -19.92 15.45 3.07
CA ASN A 119 -20.84 16.41 2.48
C ASN A 119 -21.18 16.08 1.03
N GLU A 120 -22.19 16.79 0.52
CA GLU A 120 -22.59 16.79 -0.88
C GLU A 120 -21.40 17.09 -1.79
N ASN A 121 -21.25 16.34 -2.87
CA ASN A 121 -20.17 16.53 -3.86
C ASN A 121 -18.75 16.49 -3.26
N GLU A 122 -18.58 15.92 -2.06
CA GLU A 122 -17.30 15.80 -1.37
C GLU A 122 -16.65 14.43 -1.65
N LYS A 123 -15.32 14.39 -1.56
CA LYS A 123 -14.51 13.18 -1.62
C LYS A 123 -13.61 13.06 -0.41
N LYS A 124 -13.44 11.82 0.08
CA LYS A 124 -12.40 11.47 1.05
C LYS A 124 -11.49 10.42 0.47
N GLU A 125 -10.20 10.56 0.72
CA GLU A 125 -9.18 9.64 0.26
C GLU A 125 -8.38 9.12 1.45
N VAL A 126 -8.14 7.82 1.44
CA VAL A 126 -7.21 7.14 2.32
C VAL A 126 -6.11 6.56 1.45
N VAL A 127 -4.86 6.86 1.78
CA VAL A 127 -3.70 6.34 1.09
C VAL A 127 -2.82 5.54 2.04
N LEU A 128 -2.50 4.31 1.65
CA LEU A 128 -1.62 3.41 2.38
C LEU A 128 -0.35 3.15 1.57
N TYR A 129 0.79 3.06 2.24
CA TYR A 129 2.07 2.72 1.62
C TYR A 129 2.65 1.46 2.24
N PHE A 130 2.95 0.47 1.40
CA PHE A 130 3.38 -0.85 1.83
C PHE A 130 4.79 -1.19 1.33
N ASN A 131 5.60 -1.75 2.23
CA ASN A 131 6.77 -2.52 1.85
C ASN A 131 6.39 -4.00 1.89
N PRO A 132 6.51 -4.75 0.78
CA PRO A 132 6.28 -6.18 0.84
C PRO A 132 7.44 -6.90 1.57
N SER A 133 7.13 -8.03 2.19
CA SER A 133 8.10 -9.05 2.61
C SER A 133 8.33 -10.03 1.46
N ASP A 134 9.34 -10.91 1.59
CA ASP A 134 9.77 -11.86 0.55
C ASP A 134 8.81 -13.07 0.44
N SER A 135 7.53 -12.79 0.19
CA SER A 135 6.51 -13.80 -0.13
C SER A 135 6.17 -13.72 -1.61
N LEU A 136 6.17 -14.86 -2.29
CA LEU A 136 5.75 -15.00 -3.70
C LEU A 136 4.27 -15.33 -3.84
N GLU A 137 3.52 -15.37 -2.73
CA GLU A 137 2.08 -15.59 -2.76
C GLU A 137 1.37 -14.41 -3.41
N GLN A 138 0.37 -14.73 -4.25
CA GLN A 138 -0.55 -13.75 -4.79
C GLN A 138 -1.77 -13.68 -3.88
N GLU A 139 -2.05 -12.50 -3.37
CA GLU A 139 -3.19 -12.23 -2.50
C GLU A 139 -3.92 -10.96 -2.95
N GLU A 140 -4.97 -10.59 -2.21
CA GLU A 140 -5.86 -9.50 -2.59
C GLU A 140 -5.86 -8.36 -1.57
N ILE A 141 -5.93 -7.13 -2.08
CA ILE A 141 -6.27 -5.95 -1.29
C ILE A 141 -7.64 -5.40 -1.72
N LYS A 142 -8.49 -5.09 -0.73
CA LYS A 142 -9.85 -4.59 -0.98
C LYS A 142 -10.32 -3.62 0.09
N SER A 143 -11.25 -2.74 -0.31
CA SER A 143 -11.88 -1.75 0.54
C SER A 143 -13.37 -2.00 0.68
N PHE A 144 -13.89 -1.61 1.84
CA PHE A 144 -15.31 -1.61 2.17
C PHE A 144 -15.65 -0.23 2.74
N ALA A 145 -16.74 0.37 2.29
CA ALA A 145 -17.25 1.62 2.85
C ALA A 145 -18.67 1.38 3.36
N ALA A 146 -18.89 1.58 4.65
CA ALA A 146 -20.21 1.59 5.26
C ALA A 146 -20.63 3.03 5.63
N PHE A 147 -21.89 3.39 5.47
CA PHE A 147 -22.40 4.73 5.77
C PHE A 147 -23.92 4.70 6.00
N ILE A 148 -24.46 5.79 6.52
CA ILE A 148 -25.90 6.06 6.63
C ILE A 148 -26.29 7.07 5.55
N ASN A 149 -27.28 6.72 4.72
CA ASN A 149 -27.79 7.58 3.66
C ASN A 149 -28.75 8.66 4.19
N LYS A 150 -29.28 9.51 3.31
CA LYS A 150 -30.20 10.62 3.65
C LYS A 150 -31.52 10.15 4.29
N ASP A 151 -31.89 8.89 4.06
CA ASP A 151 -33.13 8.27 4.53
C ASP A 151 -32.90 7.42 5.80
N ASP A 152 -31.77 7.65 6.49
CA ASP A 152 -31.32 6.97 7.71
C ASP A 152 -31.15 5.45 7.58
N TYR A 153 -30.89 4.95 6.36
CA TYR A 153 -30.55 3.56 6.15
C TYR A 153 -29.04 3.32 6.11
N ALA A 154 -28.60 2.25 6.78
CA ALA A 154 -27.24 1.74 6.66
C ALA A 154 -27.00 1.09 5.28
N ARG A 155 -25.86 1.41 4.69
CA ARG A 155 -25.40 0.92 3.38
C ARG A 155 -23.95 0.53 3.41
N VAL A 156 -23.58 -0.36 2.49
CA VAL A 156 -22.23 -0.88 2.31
C VAL A 156 -21.89 -0.96 0.83
N ILE A 157 -20.73 -0.43 0.47
CA ILE A 157 -20.14 -0.53 -0.87
C ILE A 157 -18.81 -1.25 -0.75
N ASN A 158 -18.58 -2.22 -1.64
CA ASN A 158 -17.36 -3.00 -1.70
C ASN A 158 -16.58 -2.58 -2.95
N SER A 159 -15.26 -2.51 -2.84
CA SER A 159 -14.41 -2.42 -4.02
C SER A 159 -14.23 -3.81 -4.64
N GLU A 160 -13.97 -3.85 -5.94
CA GLU A 160 -13.36 -5.03 -6.55
C GLU A 160 -12.02 -5.33 -5.87
N PRO A 161 -11.67 -6.61 -5.64
CA PRO A 161 -10.37 -6.99 -5.13
C PRO A 161 -9.27 -6.68 -6.15
N LEU A 162 -8.17 -6.10 -5.69
CA LEU A 162 -6.97 -5.91 -6.50
C LEU A 162 -5.94 -6.99 -6.14
N GLN A 163 -5.49 -7.74 -7.14
CA GLN A 163 -4.45 -8.75 -6.97
C GLN A 163 -3.09 -8.08 -6.73
N ILE A 164 -2.32 -8.63 -5.82
CA ILE A 164 -0.97 -8.20 -5.50
C ILE A 164 -0.09 -9.41 -5.17
N GLY A 165 1.11 -9.43 -5.74
CA GLY A 165 2.14 -10.41 -5.44
C GLY A 165 3.50 -9.86 -5.83
N LEU A 166 4.55 -10.40 -5.24
CA LEU A 166 5.90 -10.12 -5.69
C LEU A 166 6.25 -11.02 -6.88
N LYS A 167 6.91 -10.44 -7.89
CA LYS A 167 7.53 -11.20 -8.96
C LYS A 167 8.77 -11.89 -8.42
N GLU A 168 8.92 -13.18 -8.72
CA GLU A 168 10.22 -13.83 -8.58
C GLU A 168 11.21 -13.14 -9.53
N ILE A 169 12.45 -12.97 -9.09
CA ILE A 169 13.49 -12.33 -9.90
C ILE A 169 14.55 -13.35 -10.28
N SER A 170 14.88 -13.39 -11.56
CA SER A 170 16.01 -14.16 -12.06
C SER A 170 16.87 -13.28 -12.96
N ILE A 171 18.08 -12.98 -12.49
CA ILE A 171 18.94 -11.99 -13.14
C ILE A 171 19.98 -12.71 -13.98
N GLN A 172 20.00 -12.37 -15.27
CA GLN A 172 21.10 -12.69 -16.16
C GLN A 172 22.19 -11.62 -16.03
N PRO A 173 23.44 -12.01 -15.72
CA PRO A 173 24.56 -11.08 -15.72
C PRO A 173 24.73 -10.47 -17.12
N LYS A 174 24.77 -9.13 -17.20
CA LYS A 174 24.97 -8.39 -18.45
C LYS A 174 25.99 -7.29 -18.25
N ILE A 175 26.93 -7.16 -19.20
CA ILE A 175 27.92 -6.08 -19.19
C ILE A 175 27.30 -4.88 -19.92
N ILE A 176 27.34 -3.72 -19.27
CA ILE A 176 27.05 -2.42 -19.89
C ILE A 176 28.33 -1.55 -19.89
N PRO A 177 28.72 -0.96 -21.02
CA PRO A 177 29.81 0.01 -21.06
C PRO A 177 29.50 1.22 -20.18
N SER A 178 30.48 1.70 -19.40
CA SER A 178 30.27 2.83 -18.48
C SER A 178 29.74 4.10 -19.16
N ALA A 179 30.10 4.32 -20.42
CA ALA A 179 29.61 5.44 -21.22
C ALA A 179 28.08 5.43 -21.42
N GLN A 180 27.46 4.24 -21.47
CA GLN A 180 26.03 4.08 -21.72
C GLN A 180 25.19 4.18 -20.44
N ILE A 181 25.80 4.11 -19.25
CA ILE A 181 25.09 4.16 -17.97
C ILE A 181 24.36 5.50 -17.80
N SER A 182 25.00 6.62 -18.17
CA SER A 182 24.35 7.93 -18.10
C SER A 182 23.11 7.99 -18.98
N ASP A 183 23.17 7.42 -20.18
CA ASP A 183 22.06 7.47 -21.14
C ASP A 183 20.92 6.57 -20.69
N PHE A 184 21.25 5.39 -20.16
CA PHE A 184 20.29 4.50 -19.51
C PHE A 184 19.53 5.22 -18.38
N VAL A 185 20.25 5.80 -17.40
CA VAL A 185 19.61 6.44 -16.24
C VAL A 185 18.81 7.70 -16.61
N LYS A 186 19.20 8.42 -17.67
CA LYS A 186 18.51 9.64 -18.12
C LYS A 186 17.28 9.37 -18.99
N ASN A 187 17.05 8.13 -19.42
CA ASN A 187 15.89 7.80 -20.23
C ASN A 187 14.58 8.10 -19.46
N PRO A 188 13.62 8.87 -20.03
CA PRO A 188 12.37 9.23 -19.37
C PRO A 188 11.47 8.06 -18.97
N GLU A 189 11.65 6.88 -19.57
CA GLU A 189 10.92 5.66 -19.20
C GLU A 189 11.51 4.97 -17.97
N ILE A 190 12.78 5.23 -17.71
CA ILE A 190 13.49 4.63 -16.59
C ILE A 190 13.02 5.27 -15.28
N ARG A 191 12.78 4.42 -14.31
CA ARG A 191 12.32 4.75 -12.96
C ARG A 191 13.41 4.39 -11.98
N LYS A 192 13.40 5.09 -10.86
CA LYS A 192 14.41 4.96 -9.81
C LYS A 192 13.73 4.92 -8.46
N ALA A 193 14.15 3.98 -7.61
CA ALA A 193 13.79 3.95 -6.20
C ALA A 193 15.05 3.85 -5.35
N ILE A 194 14.94 4.33 -4.12
CA ILE A 194 16.01 4.28 -3.13
C ILE A 194 15.42 3.63 -1.89
N LYS A 195 16.09 2.60 -1.38
CA LYS A 195 15.80 1.98 -0.10
C LYS A 195 17.00 2.13 0.80
N SER A 196 16.78 2.70 1.98
CA SER A 196 17.85 3.03 2.90
C SER A 196 17.56 2.49 4.28
N ILE A 197 18.58 1.90 4.92
CA ILE A 197 18.47 1.33 6.25
C ILE A 197 19.62 1.78 7.17
N GLY A 198 19.31 1.88 8.45
CA GLY A 198 20.28 2.00 9.53
C GLY A 198 20.25 0.77 10.42
N LEU A 199 21.39 0.46 11.06
CA LEU A 199 21.50 -0.64 12.02
C LEU A 199 21.54 -0.07 13.44
N GLY A 200 20.46 -0.26 14.17
CA GLY A 200 20.28 0.22 15.52
C GLY A 200 21.00 -0.66 16.55
N LEU A 201 22.31 -0.51 16.66
CA LEU A 201 23.16 -1.29 17.54
C LEU A 201 23.90 -0.42 18.56
N GLU A 202 23.95 -0.86 19.82
CA GLU A 202 24.70 -0.17 20.89
C GLU A 202 26.22 -0.22 20.66
N LYS A 203 26.70 -1.23 19.90
CA LYS A 203 28.11 -1.38 19.54
C LYS A 203 28.46 -0.55 18.31
N SER A 204 29.70 -0.07 18.23
CA SER A 204 30.23 0.58 17.03
C SER A 204 30.19 -0.36 15.82
N LEU A 205 29.86 0.18 14.66
CA LEU A 205 29.76 -0.56 13.42
C LEU A 205 30.98 -0.35 12.53
N ASP A 206 31.45 -1.45 11.95
CA ASP A 206 32.41 -1.42 10.85
C ASP A 206 31.65 -1.23 9.52
N TYR A 207 31.57 0.03 9.09
CA TYR A 207 30.85 0.41 7.87
C TYR A 207 31.54 -0.06 6.59
N GLU A 208 32.86 -0.24 6.58
CA GLU A 208 33.56 -0.82 5.43
C GLU A 208 33.17 -2.29 5.26
N PHE A 209 33.14 -3.02 6.36
CA PHE A 209 32.68 -4.40 6.37
C PHE A 209 31.21 -4.52 5.93
N LEU A 210 30.32 -3.65 6.44
CA LEU A 210 28.91 -3.61 6.02
C LEU A 210 28.75 -3.24 4.53
N PHE A 211 29.52 -2.28 4.03
CA PHE A 211 29.54 -1.93 2.61
C PHE A 211 29.94 -3.13 1.74
N ASN A 212 30.94 -3.91 2.17
CA ASN A 212 31.32 -5.14 1.47
C ASN A 212 30.23 -6.23 1.52
N ARG A 213 29.27 -6.18 2.45
CA ARG A 213 28.11 -7.10 2.44
C ARG A 213 27.14 -6.79 1.31
N LEU A 214 26.98 -5.52 0.93
CA LEU A 214 26.16 -5.14 -0.22
C LEU A 214 26.68 -5.81 -1.50
N GLU A 215 28.00 -5.86 -1.65
CA GLU A 215 28.65 -6.52 -2.78
C GLU A 215 28.35 -8.03 -2.85
N VAL A 216 28.40 -8.70 -1.69
CA VAL A 216 28.13 -10.14 -1.59
C VAL A 216 26.70 -10.46 -2.00
N VAL A 217 25.73 -9.67 -1.52
CA VAL A 217 24.31 -9.85 -1.84
C VAL A 217 24.07 -9.72 -3.36
N LEU A 218 24.63 -8.70 -4.00
CA LEU A 218 24.44 -8.49 -5.44
C LEU A 218 25.06 -9.59 -6.30
N ARG A 219 26.27 -10.04 -5.94
CA ARG A 219 26.93 -11.16 -6.64
C ARG A 219 26.14 -12.45 -6.48
N ALA A 220 25.59 -12.71 -5.29
CA ALA A 220 24.77 -13.89 -5.03
C ALA A 220 23.48 -13.91 -5.86
N LYS A 221 22.95 -12.74 -6.21
CA LYS A 221 21.77 -12.59 -7.08
C LYS A 221 22.12 -12.45 -8.57
N GLY A 222 23.33 -12.79 -8.98
CA GLY A 222 23.70 -12.87 -10.40
C GLY A 222 23.91 -11.52 -11.10
N PHE A 223 23.97 -10.41 -10.36
CA PHE A 223 24.29 -9.13 -10.99
C PHE A 223 25.77 -9.08 -11.41
N GLN A 224 26.02 -8.50 -12.58
CA GLN A 224 27.35 -8.26 -13.12
C GLN A 224 27.97 -7.00 -12.49
N PHE A 225 29.19 -7.13 -11.97
CA PHE A 225 29.96 -6.00 -11.47
C PHE A 225 30.34 -5.04 -12.61
N ILE A 226 30.16 -3.74 -12.38
CA ILE A 226 30.59 -2.67 -13.30
C ILE A 226 31.79 -1.92 -12.72
N ALA A 227 31.63 -1.32 -11.54
CA ALA A 227 32.59 -0.40 -10.95
C ALA A 227 32.44 -0.34 -9.41
N LYS A 228 33.50 0.07 -8.73
CA LYS A 228 33.53 0.33 -7.28
C LYS A 228 34.36 1.58 -7.01
N ASP A 229 33.77 2.55 -6.33
CA ASP A 229 34.46 3.69 -5.74
C ASP A 229 34.65 3.38 -4.26
N LYS A 230 35.87 3.00 -3.89
CA LYS A 230 36.19 2.61 -2.51
C LYS A 230 36.21 3.81 -1.57
N GLU A 231 36.58 5.00 -2.05
CA GLU A 231 36.65 6.19 -1.19
C GLU A 231 35.26 6.70 -0.84
N LYS A 232 34.33 6.64 -1.81
CA LYS A 232 32.94 7.06 -1.60
C LYS A 232 32.02 5.96 -1.08
N HIS A 233 32.54 4.74 -0.92
CA HIS A 233 31.74 3.53 -0.63
C HIS A 233 30.54 3.36 -1.56
N ILE A 234 30.79 3.32 -2.88
CA ILE A 234 29.75 3.11 -3.89
C ILE A 234 30.15 1.94 -4.80
N LEU A 235 29.20 1.07 -5.10
CA LEU A 235 29.35 -0.03 -6.06
C LEU A 235 28.22 -0.01 -7.08
N TRP A 236 28.54 -0.32 -8.33
CA TRP A 236 27.59 -0.35 -9.45
C TRP A 236 27.55 -1.74 -10.05
N TYR A 237 26.33 -2.23 -10.24
CA TYR A 237 26.02 -3.57 -10.74
C TYR A 237 24.91 -3.49 -11.78
N TYR A 238 25.00 -4.34 -12.80
CA TYR A 238 24.02 -4.40 -13.89
C TYR A 238 23.55 -5.83 -14.14
N GLY A 239 22.34 -5.97 -14.66
CA GLY A 239 21.80 -7.24 -15.10
C GLY A 239 20.53 -7.04 -15.90
N THR A 240 20.02 -8.12 -16.46
CA THR A 240 18.73 -8.15 -17.14
C THR A 240 17.88 -9.20 -16.44
N GLU A 241 16.65 -8.85 -16.11
CA GLU A 241 15.70 -9.84 -15.59
C GLU A 241 15.21 -10.72 -16.74
N LEU A 242 15.26 -12.04 -16.55
CA LEU A 242 15.08 -13.04 -17.61
C LEU A 242 13.67 -13.10 -18.20
N GLU A 243 12.62 -12.92 -17.38
CA GLU A 243 11.24 -13.06 -17.86
C GLU A 243 10.74 -11.82 -18.61
N SER A 244 11.07 -10.64 -18.09
CA SER A 244 10.63 -9.35 -18.59
C SER A 244 11.61 -8.71 -19.58
N ASP A 245 12.80 -9.31 -19.76
CA ASP A 245 13.94 -8.76 -20.53
C ASP A 245 14.27 -7.30 -20.11
N SER A 246 14.00 -6.98 -18.85
CA SER A 246 14.16 -5.62 -18.33
C SER A 246 15.54 -5.42 -17.74
N ASP A 247 16.25 -4.45 -18.29
CA ASP A 247 17.55 -4.03 -17.80
C ASP A 247 17.46 -3.33 -16.45
N LEU A 248 18.40 -3.67 -15.57
CA LEU A 248 18.47 -3.24 -14.17
C LEU A 248 19.87 -2.70 -13.85
N LEU A 249 19.92 -1.48 -13.35
CA LEU A 249 21.10 -0.93 -12.68
C LEU A 249 20.84 -0.87 -11.18
N VAL A 250 21.70 -1.51 -10.40
CA VAL A 250 21.69 -1.44 -8.95
C VAL A 250 22.97 -0.77 -8.45
N VAL A 251 22.79 0.24 -7.61
CA VAL A 251 23.89 0.90 -6.90
C VAL A 251 23.72 0.60 -5.42
N GLY A 252 24.71 -0.06 -4.84
CA GLY A 252 24.84 -0.19 -3.39
C GLY A 252 25.78 0.89 -2.88
N GLN A 253 25.43 1.52 -1.76
CA GLN A 253 26.34 2.48 -1.12
C GLN A 253 26.22 2.46 0.40
N GLU A 254 27.31 2.81 1.06
CA GLU A 254 27.31 3.23 2.45
C GLU A 254 27.53 4.74 2.47
N LYS A 255 26.67 5.48 3.17
CA LYS A 255 26.82 6.93 3.29
C LYS A 255 26.15 7.43 4.54
N ASN A 256 26.84 8.25 5.34
CA ASN A 256 26.25 8.88 6.54
C ASN A 256 25.60 7.85 7.49
N HIS A 257 26.32 6.76 7.78
CA HIS A 257 25.92 5.72 8.74
C HIS A 257 24.71 4.88 8.32
N LYS A 258 24.38 4.86 7.03
CA LYS A 258 23.30 4.05 6.46
C LYS A 258 23.77 3.29 5.22
N LEU A 259 23.13 2.15 4.97
CA LEU A 259 23.27 1.37 3.76
C LEU A 259 22.10 1.69 2.83
N GLU A 260 22.39 1.88 1.54
CA GLU A 260 21.37 2.23 0.55
C GLU A 260 21.46 1.34 -0.68
N TRP A 261 20.29 0.92 -1.14
CA TRP A 261 20.07 0.36 -2.46
C TRP A 261 19.41 1.41 -3.33
N ILE A 262 20.00 1.68 -4.49
CA ILE A 262 19.41 2.50 -5.52
C ILE A 262 19.17 1.60 -6.73
N VAL A 263 17.91 1.32 -7.01
CA VAL A 263 17.52 0.42 -8.10
C VAL A 263 16.86 1.23 -9.20
N THR A 264 17.31 0.98 -10.44
CA THR A 264 16.90 1.72 -11.62
C THR A 264 16.49 0.74 -12.72
N CYS A 265 15.25 0.87 -13.21
CA CYS A 265 14.65 -0.04 -14.19
C CYS A 265 13.47 0.65 -14.92
N LYS A 266 13.04 0.09 -16.05
CA LYS A 266 11.81 0.52 -16.74
C LYS A 266 10.55 0.06 -16.01
N ASP A 267 10.52 -1.18 -15.50
CA ASP A 267 9.37 -1.74 -14.78
C ASP A 267 9.42 -1.35 -13.27
N PRO A 268 8.47 -0.55 -12.76
CA PRO A 268 8.39 -0.20 -11.36
C PRO A 268 8.11 -1.37 -10.41
N GLU A 269 7.39 -2.41 -10.85
CA GLU A 269 7.11 -3.59 -10.02
C GLU A 269 8.38 -4.40 -9.81
N LEU A 270 9.17 -4.56 -10.87
CA LEU A 270 10.47 -5.21 -10.79
C LEU A 270 11.43 -4.47 -9.85
N ILE A 271 11.37 -3.14 -9.80
CA ILE A 271 12.13 -2.35 -8.80
C ILE A 271 11.74 -2.76 -7.38
N ILE A 272 10.46 -2.93 -7.09
CA ILE A 272 9.97 -3.35 -5.76
C ILE A 272 10.46 -4.76 -5.45
N ALA A 273 10.33 -5.69 -6.39
CA ALA A 273 10.80 -7.07 -6.22
C ALA A 273 12.31 -7.13 -5.94
N VAL A 274 13.13 -6.46 -6.76
CA VAL A 274 14.58 -6.40 -6.58
C VAL A 274 14.96 -5.79 -5.23
N ILE A 275 14.37 -4.66 -4.84
CA ILE A 275 14.64 -4.05 -3.53
C ILE A 275 14.27 -5.03 -2.41
N THR A 276 13.12 -5.69 -2.50
CA THR A 276 12.62 -6.58 -1.46
C THR A 276 13.53 -7.79 -1.29
N THR A 277 13.90 -8.45 -2.39
CA THR A 277 14.82 -9.59 -2.39
C THR A 277 16.21 -9.21 -1.89
N LEU A 278 16.80 -8.10 -2.38
CA LEU A 278 18.12 -7.66 -1.90
C LEU A 278 18.11 -7.28 -0.42
N MET A 279 17.03 -6.67 0.05
CA MET A 279 16.84 -6.37 1.47
C MET A 279 16.69 -7.63 2.30
N HIS A 280 15.92 -8.62 1.84
CA HIS A 280 15.77 -9.89 2.52
C HIS A 280 17.12 -10.60 2.68
N GLU A 281 17.87 -10.75 1.59
CA GLU A 281 19.19 -11.37 1.59
C GLU A 281 20.19 -10.65 2.49
N LEU A 282 20.17 -9.30 2.48
CA LEU A 282 21.04 -8.53 3.36
C LEU A 282 20.69 -8.79 4.83
N LYS A 283 19.40 -8.77 5.19
CA LYS A 283 18.94 -9.06 6.56
C LYS A 283 19.36 -10.44 7.01
N GLU A 284 19.14 -11.45 6.17
CA GLU A 284 19.54 -12.84 6.43
C GLU A 284 21.05 -12.98 6.59
N ASN A 285 21.82 -12.32 5.73
CA ASN A 285 23.28 -12.31 5.83
C ASN A 285 23.74 -11.69 7.16
N LEU A 286 23.17 -10.54 7.55
CA LEU A 286 23.54 -9.86 8.79
C LEU A 286 23.17 -10.67 10.05
N LEU A 287 22.02 -11.36 10.03
CA LEU A 287 21.58 -12.26 11.09
C LEU A 287 22.51 -13.47 11.24
N ARG A 288 22.79 -14.18 10.13
CA ARG A 288 23.64 -15.38 10.15
C ARG A 288 25.06 -15.10 10.63
N MET A 289 25.55 -13.89 10.38
CA MET A 289 26.87 -13.44 10.83
C MET A 289 26.88 -12.94 12.28
N GLY A 290 25.74 -12.91 12.98
CA GLY A 290 25.64 -12.39 14.34
C GLY A 290 25.93 -10.88 14.46
N ILE A 291 25.81 -10.14 13.36
CA ILE A 291 25.99 -8.69 13.35
C ILE A 291 24.81 -8.06 14.07
N ILE A 292 23.61 -8.48 13.69
CA ILE A 292 22.35 -8.23 14.37
C ILE A 292 21.83 -9.52 15.01
N ASN A 293 21.06 -9.39 16.08
CA ASN A 293 20.40 -10.47 16.79
C ASN A 293 18.93 -10.63 16.36
N SER A 294 18.31 -9.55 15.84
CA SER A 294 16.94 -9.56 15.34
C SER A 294 16.75 -8.54 14.22
N GLN A 295 15.72 -8.75 13.39
CA GLN A 295 15.36 -7.81 12.33
C GLN A 295 14.86 -6.45 12.87
N GLU A 296 14.44 -6.38 14.14
CA GLU A 296 14.01 -5.14 14.79
C GLU A 296 15.14 -4.13 14.94
N GLN A 297 16.39 -4.58 14.88
CA GLN A 297 17.59 -3.72 14.90
C GLN A 297 17.86 -3.08 13.53
N ILE A 298 17.00 -3.29 12.53
CA ILE A 298 17.11 -2.69 11.21
C ILE A 298 15.99 -1.68 11.05
N HIS A 299 16.37 -0.42 10.86
CA HIS A 299 15.43 0.69 10.76
C HIS A 299 15.38 1.24 9.33
N ASP A 300 14.16 1.28 8.78
CA ASP A 300 13.90 1.93 7.50
C ASP A 300 14.05 3.45 7.62
N LEU A 301 14.78 4.07 6.69
CA LEU A 301 15.11 5.49 6.73
C LEU A 301 14.24 6.32 5.81
N ASP A 302 12.93 6.21 6.00
CA ASP A 302 11.93 6.99 5.26
C ASP A 302 11.31 8.07 6.16
N CYS A 303 11.05 9.24 5.59
CA CYS A 303 10.31 10.28 6.29
C CYS A 303 8.87 9.82 6.57
N LYS A 304 8.44 9.89 7.83
CA LYS A 304 7.08 9.49 8.26
C LYS A 304 5.97 10.27 7.55
N ALA A 305 6.26 11.52 7.14
CA ALA A 305 5.30 12.38 6.45
C ALA A 305 5.34 12.20 4.93
N CYS A 306 6.49 12.50 4.31
CA CYS A 306 6.57 12.55 2.84
C CYS A 306 7.18 11.30 2.18
N GLY A 307 7.68 10.34 2.96
CA GLY A 307 8.27 9.09 2.44
C GLY A 307 9.64 9.28 1.78
N TYR A 308 10.22 10.49 1.83
CA TYR A 308 11.55 10.76 1.30
C TYR A 308 12.63 10.15 2.19
N VAL A 309 13.68 9.61 1.56
CA VAL A 309 14.82 9.00 2.26
C VAL A 309 15.51 10.02 3.16
N LEU A 310 15.74 9.65 4.42
CA LEU A 310 16.38 10.50 5.41
C LEU A 310 17.88 10.66 5.10
N PRO A 311 18.48 11.83 5.35
CA PRO A 311 19.84 12.13 4.91
C PRO A 311 20.95 11.34 5.62
N LYS A 312 20.68 10.82 6.82
CA LYS A 312 21.61 10.06 7.65
C LYS A 312 20.86 9.12 8.59
N PHE A 313 21.53 8.11 9.11
CA PHE A 313 21.04 7.39 10.29
C PHE A 313 21.51 8.12 11.55
N PRO A 314 20.60 8.62 12.41
CA PRO A 314 20.97 9.34 13.62
C PRO A 314 21.46 8.39 14.71
N GLU A 315 22.07 8.91 15.78
CA GLU A 315 22.28 8.15 17.02
C GLU A 315 20.93 7.88 17.71
N LYS A 316 20.92 6.89 18.63
CA LYS A 316 19.72 6.49 19.37
C LYS A 316 19.05 7.66 20.07
N GLY A 317 17.73 7.79 19.89
CA GLY A 317 16.91 8.86 20.46
C GLY A 317 17.13 10.25 19.85
N LYS A 318 18.04 10.41 18.86
CA LYS A 318 18.29 11.71 18.22
C LYS A 318 17.34 11.96 17.06
N LEU A 319 17.04 13.24 16.86
CA LEU A 319 16.22 13.71 15.75
C LEU A 319 16.99 13.69 14.44
N VAL A 320 16.28 13.40 13.36
CA VAL A 320 16.70 13.63 11.98
C VAL A 320 15.63 14.42 11.24
N ILE A 321 16.08 15.40 10.45
CA ILE A 321 15.21 16.29 9.67
C ILE A 321 15.11 15.74 8.24
N CYS A 322 13.89 15.62 7.74
CA CYS A 322 13.67 15.28 6.34
C CYS A 322 14.11 16.44 5.42
N ALA A 323 15.03 16.15 4.50
CA ALA A 323 15.53 17.15 3.56
C ALA A 323 14.48 17.68 2.57
N LYS A 324 13.36 16.95 2.36
CA LYS A 324 12.30 17.34 1.42
C LYS A 324 11.19 18.17 2.06
N CYS A 325 10.70 17.76 3.24
CA CYS A 325 9.53 18.40 3.86
C CYS A 325 9.81 19.03 5.24
N GLY A 326 11.05 18.98 5.73
CA GLY A 326 11.46 19.59 7.00
C GLY A 326 10.95 18.90 8.26
N VAL A 327 10.18 17.80 8.15
CA VAL A 327 9.63 17.10 9.31
C VAL A 327 10.75 16.45 10.12
N GLU A 328 10.69 16.68 11.43
CA GLU A 328 11.54 16.06 12.44
C GLU A 328 10.96 14.72 12.92
N GLN A 329 11.83 13.72 13.06
CA GLN A 329 11.47 12.40 13.57
C GLN A 329 12.65 11.72 14.29
N ILE A 330 12.32 10.86 15.25
CA ILE A 330 13.23 9.89 15.88
C ILE A 330 13.03 8.56 15.15
N VAL A 331 14.12 7.87 14.84
CA VAL A 331 14.10 6.63 14.02
C VAL A 331 14.31 5.38 14.88
N TRP A 332 15.07 5.48 15.97
CA TRP A 332 15.39 4.38 16.88
C TRP A 332 15.78 4.88 18.27
#